data_AF-A0A2N5JQX2-F1
#
_entry.id   AF-A0A2N5JQX2-F1
#
_cell.length_a   1.000
_cell.length_b   1.000
_cell.length_c   1.000
_cell.angle_alpha   90.00
_cell.angle_beta   90.00
_cell.angle_gamma   90.00
#
_symmetry.space_group_name_H-M   'P 1'
#
loop_
_entity.id
_entity.type
_entity.pdbx_description
1 polymer ?
#
loop_
_entity_poly.entity_id
_entity_poly.type
_entity_poly.pdbx_seq_one_letter_code
_entity_poly.pdbx_strand_id
1 'polypeptide(L)'
;MIGQLADQRYRVVSILGSGGFGCTYLAHDTRRPGEPVCVVKELAPSSDDPKVLQIARRLFSSEAATLEKLGSHDQIPRLLAYFEENGGFIWCRSLSMVLPSIGS
;
A
#
# COMPACT_ATOMS: atom_id res chain seq x y z
N MET A 1 -13.01 2.21 -0.14
CA MET A 1 -12.05 1.24 0.44
C MET A 1 -12.22 0.98 1.94
N ILE A 2 -12.48 1.97 2.82
CA ILE A 2 -12.71 1.69 4.26
C ILE A 2 -13.81 0.61 4.45
N GLY A 3 -13.53 -0.41 5.27
CA GLY A 3 -14.44 -1.52 5.54
C GLY A 3 -14.48 -2.61 4.45
N GLN A 4 -13.77 -2.41 3.34
CA GLN A 4 -13.70 -3.37 2.23
C GLN A 4 -12.48 -4.29 2.39
N LEU A 5 -12.53 -5.45 1.73
CA LEU A 5 -11.42 -6.39 1.64
C LEU A 5 -10.69 -6.18 0.32
N ALA A 6 -9.45 -5.71 0.38
CA ALA A 6 -8.56 -5.72 -0.79
C ALA A 6 -7.99 -7.13 -0.99
N ASP A 7 -7.99 -7.63 -2.23
CA ASP A 7 -7.54 -9.00 -2.58
C ASP A 7 -8.30 -10.10 -1.78
N GLN A 8 -9.52 -9.79 -1.32
CA GLN A 8 -10.30 -10.67 -0.44
C GLN A 8 -9.49 -11.17 0.78
N ARG A 9 -8.55 -10.35 1.26
CA ARG A 9 -7.59 -10.72 2.31
C ARG A 9 -7.28 -9.59 3.27
N TYR A 10 -7.14 -8.37 2.76
CA TYR A 10 -6.71 -7.23 3.56
C TYR A 10 -7.91 -6.36 3.91
N ARG A 11 -8.38 -6.44 5.15
CA ARG A 11 -9.50 -5.64 5.62
C ARG A 11 -9.02 -4.23 5.91
N VAL A 12 -9.45 -3.26 5.10
CA VAL A 12 -9.08 -1.85 5.29
C VAL A 12 -9.83 -1.26 6.48
N VAL A 13 -9.08 -0.69 7.42
CA VAL A 13 -9.60 -0.15 8.69
C VAL A 13 -9.64 1.38 8.67
N SER A 14 -8.56 2.02 8.23
CA SER A 14 -8.41 3.47 8.25
C SER A 14 -7.51 3.99 7.15
N ILE A 15 -7.59 5.29 6.87
CA ILE A 15 -6.63 5.99 6.00
C ILE A 15 -5.45 6.45 6.87
N LEU A 16 -4.24 6.12 6.44
CA LEU A 16 -2.99 6.62 7.04
C LEU A 16 -2.51 7.90 6.36
N GLY A 17 -2.81 8.06 5.09
CA GLY A 17 -2.45 9.26 4.34
C GLY A 17 -2.97 9.20 2.91
N SER A 18 -3.09 10.36 2.29
CA SER A 18 -3.40 10.50 0.87
C SER A 18 -2.44 11.51 0.25
N GLY A 19 -2.06 11.29 -1.00
CA GLY A 19 -1.21 12.19 -1.76
C GLY A 19 -1.55 12.14 -3.25
N GLY A 20 -0.85 12.93 -4.07
CA GLY A 20 -1.16 13.06 -5.51
C GLY A 20 -1.05 11.78 -6.34
N PHE A 21 -0.46 10.72 -5.78
CA PHE A 21 -0.28 9.42 -6.44
C PHE A 21 -1.12 8.31 -5.82
N GLY A 22 -1.99 8.62 -4.84
CA GLY A 22 -2.93 7.66 -4.28
C GLY A 22 -3.05 7.70 -2.76
N CYS A 23 -3.67 6.65 -2.23
CA CYS A 23 -4.05 6.54 -0.83
C CYS A 23 -3.27 5.42 -0.13
N THR A 24 -2.91 5.67 1.12
CA THR A 24 -2.27 4.72 2.01
C THR A 24 -3.24 4.41 3.15
N TYR A 25 -3.49 3.13 3.38
CA TYR A 25 -4.47 2.63 4.33
C TYR A 25 -3.83 1.70 5.35
N LEU A 26 -4.38 1.69 6.55
CA LEU A 26 -4.15 0.65 7.55
C LEU A 26 -5.13 -0.50 7.28
N ALA A 27 -4.63 -1.73 7.27
CA ALA A 27 -5.45 -2.92 7.07
C ALA A 27 -5.03 -4.07 8.00
N HIS A 28 -5.89 -5.07 8.13
CA HIS A 28 -5.58 -6.34 8.77
C HIS A 28 -5.48 -7.45 7.72
N ASP A 29 -4.46 -8.30 7.82
CA ASP A 29 -4.34 -9.52 7.03
C ASP A 29 -5.23 -10.61 7.64
N THR A 30 -6.44 -10.77 7.12
CA THR A 30 -7.46 -11.69 7.69
C THR A 30 -7.16 -13.17 7.44
N ARG A 31 -6.12 -13.50 6.66
CA ARG A 31 -5.71 -14.88 6.39
C ARG A 31 -4.57 -15.37 7.29
N ARG A 32 -4.05 -14.50 8.17
CA ARG A 32 -3.00 -14.86 9.13
C ARG A 32 -3.56 -14.92 10.56
N PRO A 33 -3.11 -15.87 11.40
CA PRO A 33 -3.48 -15.92 12.80
C PRO A 33 -3.15 -14.60 13.50
N GLY A 34 -4.09 -14.09 14.30
CA GLY A 34 -3.94 -12.82 15.01
C GLY A 34 -4.17 -11.57 14.15
N GLU A 35 -4.59 -11.72 12.89
CA GLU A 35 -4.96 -10.63 11.98
C GLU A 35 -3.94 -9.47 11.99
N PRO A 36 -2.65 -9.74 11.70
CA PRO A 36 -1.60 -8.76 11.85
C PRO A 36 -1.87 -7.52 10.99
N VAL A 37 -1.49 -6.37 11.55
CA VAL A 37 -1.67 -5.07 10.92
C VAL A 37 -0.67 -4.88 9.77
N CYS A 38 -1.15 -4.35 8.66
CA CYS A 38 -0.38 -4.06 7.47
C CYS A 38 -0.80 -2.72 6.86
N VAL A 39 0.03 -2.22 5.94
CA VAL A 39 -0.24 -1.01 5.18
C VAL A 39 -0.57 -1.40 3.75
N VAL A 40 -1.75 -0.99 3.28
CA VAL A 40 -2.18 -1.15 1.89
C VAL A 40 -2.03 0.19 1.18
N LYS A 41 -1.32 0.23 0.06
CA LYS A 41 -1.21 1.43 -0.78
C LYS A 41 -1.96 1.18 -2.07
N GLU A 42 -2.84 2.11 -2.41
CA GLU A 42 -3.64 2.13 -3.63
C GLU A 42 -3.12 3.25 -4.54
N LEU A 43 -2.81 2.91 -5.79
CA LEU A 43 -2.53 3.90 -6.82
C LEU A 43 -3.85 4.49 -7.32
N ALA A 44 -4.16 5.71 -6.89
CA ALA A 44 -5.34 6.48 -7.31
C ALA A 44 -4.91 7.90 -7.71
N PRO A 45 -4.41 8.09 -8.93
CA PRO A 45 -3.94 9.40 -9.40
C PRO A 45 -5.10 10.40 -9.47
N SER A 46 -4.86 11.65 -9.08
CA SER A 46 -5.88 12.72 -9.11
C SER A 46 -6.16 13.25 -10.53
N SER A 47 -5.40 12.80 -11.53
CA SER A 47 -5.43 13.28 -12.91
C SER A 47 -5.52 12.12 -13.89
N ASP A 48 -6.39 12.25 -14.87
CA ASP A 48 -6.56 11.31 -15.98
C ASP A 48 -5.55 11.53 -17.11
N ASP A 49 -4.59 12.46 -16.96
CA ASP A 49 -3.53 12.67 -17.95
C ASP A 49 -2.71 11.38 -18.11
N PRO A 50 -2.67 10.78 -19.32
CA PRO A 50 -1.93 9.55 -19.58
C PRO A 50 -0.46 9.60 -19.15
N LYS A 51 0.18 10.78 -19.21
CA LYS A 51 1.57 10.95 -18.75
C LYS A 51 1.67 10.85 -17.23
N VAL A 52 0.74 11.47 -16.50
CA VAL A 52 0.69 11.40 -15.03
C VAL A 52 0.40 9.97 -14.60
N LEU A 53 -0.55 9.29 -15.24
CA LEU A 53 -0.86 7.88 -14.99
C LEU A 53 0.37 6.99 -15.23
N GLN A 54 1.11 7.21 -16.33
CA GLN A 54 2.31 6.44 -16.63
C GLN A 54 3.42 6.67 -15.59
N ILE A 55 3.64 7.91 -15.16
CA ILE A 55 4.64 8.24 -14.13
C ILE A 55 4.23 7.62 -12.79
N ALA A 56 2.97 7.77 -12.39
CA ALA A 56 2.44 7.21 -11.15
C ALA A 56 2.61 5.69 -11.12
N ARG A 57 2.25 5.00 -12.21
CA ARG A 57 2.44 3.55 -12.34
C ARG A 57 3.91 3.15 -12.22
N ARG A 58 4.82 3.86 -12.89
CA ARG A 58 6.27 3.58 -12.80
C ARG A 58 6.81 3.76 -11.38
N LEU A 59 6.45 4.85 -10.72
CA LEU A 59 6.87 5.11 -9.33
C LEU A 59 6.34 4.04 -8.38
N PHE A 60 5.06 3.68 -8.53
CA PHE A 60 4.40 2.66 -7.71
C PHE A 60 5.05 1.28 -7.89
N SER A 61 5.29 0.85 -9.13
CA SER A 61 5.99 -0.41 -9.39
C SER A 61 7.45 -0.39 -8.93
N SER A 62 8.14 0.74 -9.05
CA SER A 62 9.52 0.87 -8.59
C SER A 62 9.64 0.76 -7.06
N GLU A 63 8.69 1.34 -6.32
CA GLU A 63 8.64 1.24 -4.86
C GLU A 63 8.42 -0.21 -4.42
N ALA A 64 7.45 -0.91 -5.03
CA ALA A 64 7.21 -2.32 -4.77
C ALA A 64 8.45 -3.18 -5.08
N ALA A 65 9.08 -2.98 -6.24
CA ALA A 65 10.30 -3.70 -6.62
C ALA A 65 11.48 -3.39 -5.67
N THR A 66 11.54 -2.18 -5.12
CA THR A 66 12.57 -1.81 -4.13
C THR A 66 12.34 -2.54 -2.82
N LEU A 67 11.09 -2.58 -2.33
CA LEU A 67 10.74 -3.33 -1.12
C LEU A 67 10.97 -4.84 -1.28
N GLU A 68 10.71 -5.39 -2.47
CA GLU A 68 11.02 -6.79 -2.79
C GLU A 68 12.52 -7.07 -2.72
N LYS A 69 13.36 -6.20 -3.32
CA LYS A 69 14.83 -6.33 -3.28
C LYS A 69 15.43 -6.18 -1.89
N LEU A 70 14.84 -5.30 -1.06
CA LEU A 70 15.30 -5.09 0.33
C LEU A 70 14.97 -6.29 1.23
N GLY A 71 14.04 -7.15 0.83
CA GLY A 71 13.77 -8.42 1.49
C GLY A 71 13.30 -8.26 2.93
N SER A 72 13.97 -8.95 3.87
CA SER A 72 13.62 -8.92 5.29
C SER A 72 14.68 -8.19 6.09
N HIS A 73 14.34 -7.04 6.65
CA HIS A 73 15.20 -6.29 7.56
C HIS A 73 14.36 -5.70 8.69
N ASP A 74 14.87 -5.71 9.92
CA ASP A 74 14.10 -5.34 11.12
C ASP A 74 13.54 -3.91 11.12
N GLN A 75 14.11 -3.01 10.31
CA GLN A 75 13.74 -1.60 10.24
C GLN A 75 12.97 -1.25 8.95
N ILE A 76 12.92 -2.17 7.99
CA ILE A 76 12.35 -1.93 6.67
C ILE A 76 11.07 -2.75 6.52
N PRO A 77 9.93 -2.11 6.17
CA PRO A 77 8.72 -2.82 5.82
C PRO A 77 8.95 -3.86 4.72
N ARG A 78 8.46 -5.09 4.90
CA ARG A 78 8.51 -6.11 3.86
C ARG A 78 7.27 -6.00 2.96
N LEU A 79 7.45 -6.15 1.64
CA LEU A 79 6.35 -6.37 0.72
C LEU A 79 5.64 -7.71 1.03
N LEU A 80 4.34 -7.67 1.29
CA LEU A 80 3.51 -8.84 1.59
C LEU A 80 2.74 -9.35 0.36
N ALA A 81 2.29 -8.42 -0.50
CA ALA A 81 1.57 -8.73 -1.73
C ALA A 81 1.61 -7.52 -2.68
N TYR A 82 1.50 -7.80 -3.98
CA TYR A 82 1.28 -6.82 -5.05
C TYR A 82 0.22 -7.39 -5.98
N PHE A 83 -0.86 -6.64 -6.20
CA PHE A 83 -2.01 -7.09 -6.99
C PHE A 83 -2.70 -5.91 -7.68
N GLU A 84 -3.57 -6.21 -8.63
CA GLU A 84 -4.40 -5.22 -9.31
C GLU A 84 -5.87 -5.48 -8.95
N GLU A 85 -6.61 -4.42 -8.59
CA GLU A 85 -8.02 -4.52 -8.23
C GLU A 85 -8.75 -3.26 -8.71
N ASN A 86 -9.97 -3.42 -9.26
CA ASN A 86 -10.79 -2.33 -9.79
C ASN A 86 -10.08 -1.42 -10.83
N GLY A 87 -9.10 -1.95 -11.57
CA GLY A 87 -8.31 -1.19 -12.54
C GLY A 87 -7.18 -0.34 -11.91
N GLY A 88 -6.99 -0.41 -10.60
CA GLY A 88 -5.89 0.21 -9.87
C GLY A 88 -4.81 -0.81 -9.46
N PHE A 89 -3.60 -0.31 -9.20
CA PHE A 89 -2.51 -1.10 -8.64
C PHE A 89 -2.53 -0.98 -7.12
N ILE A 90 -2.46 -2.10 -6.42
CA ILE A 90 -2.48 -2.17 -4.97
C ILE A 90 -1.30 -3.01 -4.48
N TRP A 91 -0.61 -2.54 -3.46
CA TRP A 91 0.35 -3.37 -2.75
C TRP A 91 0.18 -3.28 -1.25
N CYS A 92 0.58 -4.35 -0.57
CA CYS A 92 0.50 -4.47 0.87
C CYS A 92 1.89 -4.69 1.46
N ARG A 93 2.23 -4.01 2.56
CA ARG A 93 3.48 -4.20 3.32
C ARG A 93 3.23 -4.39 4.81
N SER A 94 4.17 -5.01 5.51
CA SER A 94 4.14 -5.04 6.98
C SER A 94 4.39 -3.64 7.55
N LEU A 95 3.80 -3.32 8.71
CA LEU A 95 4.19 -2.11 9.43
C LEU A 95 5.64 -2.31 9.96
N SER A 96 6.58 -1.41 9.65
CA SER A 96 7.81 -1.29 10.46
C SER A 96 7.60 -0.15 11.46
N MET A 97 8.26 -0.20 12.62
CA MET A 97 8.11 0.77 13.72
C MET A 97 8.55 2.21 13.38
N VAL A 98 8.82 2.54 12.11
CA VAL A 98 9.09 3.90 11.67
C VAL A 98 7.84 4.46 10.98
N LEU A 99 6.81 4.76 11.76
CA LEU A 99 5.89 5.82 11.36
C LEU A 99 6.60 7.15 11.65
N PRO A 100 6.92 7.99 10.66
CA PRO A 100 7.11 9.39 10.96
C PRO A 100 5.75 9.89 11.43
N SER A 101 5.71 10.43 12.64
CA SER A 101 4.65 11.29 13.12
C SER A 101 4.48 12.42 12.11
N ILE A 102 3.59 12.27 11.12
CA ILE A 102 3.21 13.39 10.25
C ILE A 102 2.17 14.18 11.03
N GLY A 103 2.67 14.99 11.97
CA GLY A 103 1.91 15.99 12.70
C GLY A 103 2.61 17.31 12.56
N SER A 104 2.14 18.15 11.64
CA SER A 104 1.96 19.60 11.72
C SER A 104 1.45 20.11 10.37
#